data_AF-A0A392SW25-F1
#
_entry.id   AF-A0A392SW25-F1
#
_cell.length_a   1.000
_cell.length_b   1.000
_cell.length_c   1.000
_cell.angle_alpha   90.00
_cell.angle_beta   90.00
_cell.angle_gamma   90.00
#
_symmetry.space_group_name_H-M   'P 1'
#
loop_
_entity.id
_entity.type
_entity.pdbx_description
1 polymer ?
#
loop_
_entity_poly.entity_id
_entity_poly.type
_entity_poly.pdbx_seq_one_letter_code
_entity_poly.pdbx_strand_id
1 'polypeptide(L)'
;MSTVCQEFHYVMNNGCVEEQQAMFERSDEGMKNHLKPLFVRAKVNDVCVNKVLVDGGAAVNLMPHSLLNKIGKYDTDLHSHN
;
A
#
# COMPACT_ATOMS: atom_id res chain seq x y z
N MET A 1 -14.94 -16.77 5.95
CA MET A 1 -14.38 -16.13 4.75
C MET A 1 -14.29 -14.65 5.04
N SER A 2 -13.13 -14.15 5.44
CA SER A 2 -12.94 -12.72 5.73
C SER A 2 -12.10 -12.16 4.60
N THR A 3 -12.74 -11.45 3.69
CA THR A 3 -12.07 -10.61 2.69
C THR A 3 -11.51 -9.42 3.47
N VAL A 4 -10.19 -9.28 3.53
CA VAL A 4 -9.58 -8.06 4.07
C VAL A 4 -9.75 -6.99 3.00
N CYS A 5 -10.79 -6.16 3.14
CA CYS A 5 -10.88 -4.90 2.41
C CYS A 5 -9.83 -3.97 2.98
N GLN A 6 -8.66 -3.89 2.33
CA GLN A 6 -7.65 -2.92 2.71
C GLN A 6 -7.97 -1.62 1.97
N GLU A 7 -8.22 -0.57 2.74
CA GLU A 7 -8.54 0.76 2.24
C GLU A 7 -7.25 1.40 1.73
N PHE A 8 -7.17 1.61 0.42
CA PHE A 8 -6.02 2.20 -0.24
C PHE A 8 -6.45 3.53 -0.86
N HIS A 9 -5.69 4.59 -0.59
CA HIS A 9 -5.91 5.90 -1.19
C HIS A 9 -5.19 5.94 -2.53
N TYR A 10 -5.90 5.65 -3.61
CA TYR A 10 -5.34 5.68 -4.97
C TYR A 10 -5.43 7.08 -5.57
N VAL A 11 -4.36 7.50 -6.25
CA VAL A 11 -4.37 8.73 -7.07
C VAL A 11 -4.42 8.34 -8.55
N MET A 12 -5.58 8.53 -9.18
CA MET A 12 -5.77 8.32 -10.61
C MET A 12 -5.04 9.41 -11.42
N ASN A 13 -4.61 9.09 -12.65
CA ASN A 13 -3.79 9.97 -13.49
C ASN A 13 -4.51 11.26 -13.98
N ASN A 14 -5.73 11.50 -13.51
CA ASN A 14 -6.61 12.57 -14.00
C ASN A 14 -6.67 13.77 -13.04
N GLY A 15 -5.80 13.83 -12.03
CA GLY A 15 -5.69 15.00 -11.12
C GLY A 15 -6.76 15.09 -10.03
N CYS A 16 -7.84 14.31 -10.11
CA CYS A 16 -8.80 14.14 -9.01
C CYS A 16 -8.33 13.02 -8.08
N VAL A 17 -8.12 13.36 -6.80
CA VAL A 17 -7.96 12.37 -5.72
C VAL A 17 -9.36 11.96 -5.29
N GLU A 18 -9.89 10.88 -5.86
CA GLU A 18 -11.12 10.27 -5.36
C GLU A 18 -10.75 9.12 -4.43
N GLU A 19 -11.31 9.14 -3.22
CA GLU A 19 -11.19 8.06 -2.26
C GLU A 19 -12.06 6.90 -2.74
N GLN A 20 -11.41 5.84 -3.23
CA GLN A 20 -12.10 4.69 -3.82
C GLN A 20 -11.60 3.40 -3.17
N GLN A 21 -12.55 2.60 -2.67
CA GLN A 21 -12.26 1.25 -2.19
C GLN A 21 -12.06 0.32 -3.39
N ALA A 22 -10.95 -0.42 -3.39
CA ALA A 22 -10.69 -1.47 -4.38
C ALA A 22 -10.72 -2.83 -3.68
N MET A 23 -11.43 -3.78 -4.28
CA MET A 23 -11.48 -5.17 -3.82
C MET A 23 -10.71 -6.04 -4.81
N PHE A 24 -9.70 -6.77 -4.32
CA PHE A 24 -8.95 -7.74 -5.12
C PHE A 24 -9.40 -9.15 -4.76
N GLU A 25 -9.85 -9.89 -5.77
CA GLU A 25 -10.16 -11.30 -5.61
C GLU A 25 -8.86 -12.13 -5.60
N ARG A 26 -8.85 -13.21 -4.81
CA ARG A 26 -7.71 -14.14 -4.83
C ARG A 26 -7.67 -14.87 -6.17
N SER A 27 -6.48 -14.95 -6.75
CA SER A 27 -6.24 -15.75 -7.94
C SER A 27 -6.46 -17.25 -7.67
N ASP A 28 -6.92 -17.99 -8.67
CA ASP A 28 -7.04 -19.45 -8.60
C ASP A 28 -5.66 -20.15 -8.59
N GLU A 29 -5.67 -21.45 -8.26
CA GLU A 29 -4.47 -22.30 -8.16
C GLU A 29 -3.68 -22.40 -9.49
N GLY A 30 -4.37 -22.31 -10.64
CA GLY A 30 -3.77 -22.41 -11.97
C GLY A 30 -3.06 -21.11 -12.41
N MET A 31 -3.46 -19.97 -11.86
CA MET A 31 -2.89 -18.66 -12.16
C MET A 31 -1.62 -18.33 -11.35
N LYS A 32 -1.29 -19.13 -10.32
CA LYS A 32 -0.17 -18.86 -9.38
C LYS A 32 1.19 -18.66 -10.05
N ASN A 33 1.47 -19.37 -11.13
CA ASN A 33 2.76 -19.30 -11.84
C ASN A 33 2.92 -18.03 -12.70
N HIS A 34 1.85 -17.25 -12.89
CA HIS A 34 1.83 -16.07 -13.75
C HIS A 34 1.49 -14.77 -13.00
N LEU A 35 1.40 -14.83 -11.67
CA LEU A 35 1.10 -13.65 -10.86
C LEU A 35 2.25 -12.66 -10.94
N LYS A 36 1.95 -11.46 -11.43
CA LYS A 36 2.85 -10.31 -11.33
C LYS A 36 2.51 -9.53 -10.07
N PRO A 37 3.51 -9.01 -9.34
CA PRO A 37 3.26 -8.11 -8.23
C PRO A 37 2.45 -6.90 -8.69
N LEU A 38 1.43 -6.54 -7.93
CA LEU A 38 0.62 -5.35 -8.17
C LEU A 38 1.27 -4.15 -7.48
N PHE A 39 1.57 -3.12 -8.27
CA PHE A 39 2.09 -1.85 -7.77
C PHE A 39 1.11 -0.72 -8.03
N VAL A 40 0.91 0.13 -7.03
CA VAL A 40 -0.02 1.26 -7.09
C VAL A 40 0.68 2.56 -6.73
N ARG A 41 0.05 3.69 -7.05
CA ARG A 41 0.45 5.00 -6.50
C ARG A 41 -0.46 5.30 -5.32
N ALA A 42 0.12 5.64 -4.19
CA ALA A 42 -0.61 6.00 -2.98
C ALA A 42 -0.12 7.33 -2.43
N LYS A 43 -0.94 8.00 -1.63
CA LYS A 43 -0.59 9.22 -0.91
C LYS A 43 -0.44 8.88 0.58
N VAL A 44 0.73 9.14 1.17
CA VAL A 44 1.06 8.87 2.58
C VAL A 44 1.50 10.19 3.21
N ASN A 45 0.78 10.67 4.24
CA ASN A 45 1.04 11.97 4.89
C ASN A 45 1.29 13.09 3.88
N ASP A 46 0.37 13.24 2.94
CA ASP A 46 0.46 14.20 1.85
C ASP A 46 1.53 14.00 0.77
N VAL A 47 2.32 12.93 0.87
CA VAL A 47 3.38 12.62 -0.08
C VAL A 47 2.96 11.51 -1.02
N CYS A 48 3.04 11.76 -2.32
CA CYS A 48 2.79 10.76 -3.34
C CYS A 48 3.95 9.74 -3.37
N VAL A 49 3.65 8.49 -3.08
CA VAL A 49 4.56 7.35 -3.15
C VAL A 49 4.22 6.53 -4.39
N ASN A 50 5.18 6.43 -5.30
CA ASN A 50 5.05 5.57 -6.48
C ASN A 50 5.46 4.15 -6.15
N LYS A 51 4.82 3.17 -6.81
CA LYS A 51 5.14 1.74 -6.73
C LYS A 51 5.01 1.15 -5.31
N VAL A 52 3.89 1.42 -4.66
CA VAL A 52 3.51 0.70 -3.43
C VAL A 52 3.06 -0.71 -3.80
N LEU A 53 3.71 -1.74 -3.23
CA LEU A 53 3.32 -3.14 -3.44
C LEU A 53 2.05 -3.43 -2.65
N VAL A 54 1.05 -4.02 -3.31
CA VAL A 54 -0.16 -4.50 -2.65
C VAL A 54 0.06 -5.94 -2.20
N ASP A 55 0.21 -6.15 -0.89
CA ASP A 55 0.30 -7.47 -0.29
C ASP A 55 -1.04 -7.86 0.34
N GLY A 56 -1.82 -8.69 -0.37
CA GLY A 56 -3.13 -9.17 0.10
C GLY A 56 -3.06 -10.15 1.29
N GLY A 57 -1.87 -10.49 1.78
CA GLY A 57 -1.66 -11.36 2.94
C GLY A 57 -1.09 -10.65 4.17
N ALA A 58 -0.73 -9.37 4.08
CA ALA A 58 -0.09 -8.66 5.19
C ALA A 58 -1.11 -8.17 6.24
N ALA A 59 -0.82 -8.42 7.51
CA ALA A 59 -1.59 -7.87 8.63
C ALA A 59 -1.18 -6.43 8.99
N VAL A 60 -0.02 -5.96 8.51
CA VAL A 60 0.55 -4.65 8.78
C VAL A 60 1.19 -4.05 7.53
N ASN A 61 1.23 -2.73 7.44
CA ASN A 61 1.91 -2.02 6.36
C ASN A 61 3.40 -1.88 6.67
N LEU A 62 4.26 -2.40 5.79
CA LEU A 62 5.71 -2.26 5.91
C LEU A 62 6.18 -1.01 5.14
N MET A 63 6.90 -0.14 5.83
CA MET A 63 7.45 1.08 5.25
C MET A 63 8.98 1.07 5.35
N PRO A 64 9.71 1.32 4.25
CA PRO A 64 11.15 1.47 4.33
C PRO A 64 11.52 2.68 5.19
N HIS A 65 12.54 2.52 6.03
CA HIS A 65 13.06 3.60 6.86
C HIS A 65 13.44 4.85 6.04
N SER A 66 14.01 4.66 4.84
CA SER A 66 14.34 5.74 3.90
C SER A 66 13.15 6.57 3.39
N LEU A 67 11.91 6.13 3.63
CA LEU A 67 10.70 6.87 3.28
C LEU A 67 10.24 7.80 4.41
N LEU A 68 10.65 7.55 5.67
CA LEU A 68 10.23 8.33 6.85
C LEU A 68 10.48 9.83 6.66
N ASN A 69 11.72 10.19 6.31
CA ASN A 69 12.09 11.59 6.13
C ASN A 69 11.31 12.26 4.98
N LYS A 70 10.95 11.51 3.93
CA LYS A 70 10.18 12.03 2.80
C LYS A 70 8.76 12.36 3.21
N ILE A 71 8.18 11.59 4.14
CA ILE A 71 6.83 11.81 4.69
C ILE A 71 6.84 12.68 5.96
N GLY A 72 7.94 13.40 6.22
CA GLY A 72 8.06 14.31 7.36
C GLY A 72 8.14 13.63 8.73
N LYS A 73 8.56 12.37 8.78
CA LYS A 73 8.75 11.57 10.00
C LYS A 73 10.23 11.28 10.25
N TYR A 74 10.58 11.10 11.52
CA TYR A 74 11.94 10.84 11.96
C TYR A 74 12.00 9.69 12.96
N ASP A 75 13.21 9.24 13.31
CA ASP A 75 13.40 8.14 14.27
C ASP A 75 12.80 8.44 15.65
N THR A 76 12.74 9.72 16.03
CA THR A 76 12.07 10.16 17.26
C THR A 76 10.56 9.93 17.24
N ASP A 77 9.95 9.78 16.07
CA ASP A 77 8.54 9.46 15.90
C ASP A 77 8.27 7.95 15.91
N LEU A 78 9.34 7.12 15.86
CA LEU A 78 9.23 5.67 15.95
C LEU A 78 9.19 5.24 17.41
N HIS A 79 8.35 4.25 17.70
CA HIS A 79 8.42 3.58 18.98
C HIS A 79 9.64 2.67 19.00
N SER A 80 10.48 2.79 20.03
CA SER A 80 11.56 1.83 20.26
C SER A 80 10.98 0.45 20.49
N HIS A 81 11.55 -0.57 19.85
CA HIS A 81 11.30 -1.96 20.23
C HIS A 81 11.84 -2.17 21.66
N ASN A 82 10.94 -2.44 22.61
CA ASN A 82 11.29 -2.99 23.93
C ASN A 82 11.44 -4.50 23.83
#